data_AF-A0A7H0Y2H5-F1
#
_entry.id   AF-A0A7H0Y2H5-F1
#
_cell.length_a   1.000
_cell.length_b   1.000
_cell.length_c   1.000
_cell.angle_alpha   90.00
_cell.angle_beta   90.00
_cell.angle_gamma   90.00
#
_symmetry.space_group_name_H-M   'P 1'
#
loop_
_entity.id
_entity.type
_entity.pdbx_description
1 polymer ?
#
loop_
_entity_poly.entity_id
_entity_poly.type
_entity_poly.pdbx_seq_one_letter_code
_entity_poly.pdbx_strand_id
1 'polypeptide(L)'
;MSWEIVREDSKPCACGMGLLSRILKADDWNRYEETVSLMCSECNKNYVKYTIDYPSSGMLETAIHWVKREEYEVFCRLETEFKEIEGKTKNEINEYLYSNYYQSWMALFNDVPRNKKAVWNKLCHLNLIYFSYTKFCKDIGTKSLDDHIKSYVSYTHKDKLLKILGIRDENIGIIHAKSKTARIQYEEAKHTMMRNSLQ
;
A
#
# COMPACT_ATOMS: atom_id res chain seq x y z
N MET A 1 22.48 16.98 19.08
CA MET A 1 22.45 16.68 17.63
C MET A 1 21.81 17.88 16.96
N SER A 2 22.61 18.72 16.32
CA SER A 2 22.17 19.95 15.65
C SER A 2 21.89 19.65 14.18
N TRP A 3 20.80 20.23 13.67
CA TRP A 3 20.54 20.31 12.24
C TRP A 3 21.18 21.60 11.70
N GLU A 4 22.04 21.47 10.71
CA GLU A 4 22.72 22.59 10.07
C GLU A 4 22.07 22.92 8.73
N ILE A 5 21.85 24.21 8.44
CA ILE A 5 21.33 24.62 7.15
C ILE A 5 22.44 24.44 6.11
N VAL A 6 22.24 23.48 5.20
CA VAL A 6 23.18 23.21 4.11
C VAL A 6 22.83 23.97 2.84
N ARG A 7 21.55 24.33 2.68
CA ARG A 7 21.07 25.12 1.55
C ARG A 7 19.82 25.90 1.93
N GLU A 8 19.79 27.16 1.52
CA GLU A 8 18.61 28.01 1.61
C GLU A 8 18.44 28.71 0.26
N ASP A 9 17.26 28.59 -0.33
CA ASP A 9 16.90 29.31 -1.54
C ASP A 9 15.47 29.85 -1.48
N SER A 10 15.25 30.94 -2.21
CA SER A 10 13.93 31.51 -2.40
C SER A 10 13.74 31.89 -3.85
N LYS A 11 12.54 31.60 -4.37
CA LYS A 11 12.15 31.96 -5.73
C LYS A 11 10.76 32.58 -5.75
N PRO A 12 10.44 33.40 -6.77
CA PRO A 12 9.06 33.87 -6.96
C PRO A 12 8.08 32.70 -7.00
N CYS A 13 6.94 32.86 -6.35
CA CYS A 13 5.84 31.90 -6.44
C CYS A 13 5.19 31.94 -7.85
N ALA A 14 4.31 30.98 -8.14
CA ALA A 14 3.67 30.85 -9.46
C ALA A 14 2.90 32.10 -9.93
N CYS A 15 2.37 32.91 -9.00
CA CYS A 15 1.67 34.16 -9.36
C CYS A 15 2.58 35.40 -9.37
N GLY A 16 3.86 35.27 -9.01
CA GLY A 16 4.82 36.38 -8.96
C GLY A 16 4.64 37.37 -7.80
N MET A 17 3.60 37.24 -6.97
CA MET A 17 3.26 38.18 -5.89
C MET A 17 3.84 37.80 -4.51
N GLY A 18 4.70 36.79 -4.44
CA GLY A 18 5.31 36.32 -3.20
C GLY A 18 6.44 35.34 -3.47
N LEU A 19 6.88 34.64 -2.42
CA LEU A 19 8.06 33.77 -2.48
C LEU A 19 7.73 32.34 -2.05
N LEU A 20 8.41 31.38 -2.69
CA LEU A 20 8.57 30.02 -2.21
C LEU A 20 9.98 29.92 -1.63
N SER A 21 10.09 29.59 -0.34
CA SER A 21 11.37 29.41 0.34
C SER A 21 11.59 27.92 0.61
N ARG A 22 12.82 27.46 0.37
CA ARG A 22 13.28 26.10 0.60
C ARG A 22 14.50 26.14 1.51
N ILE A 23 14.43 25.42 2.62
CA ILE A 23 15.54 25.24 3.56
C ILE A 23 15.83 23.75 3.64
N LEU A 24 17.03 23.36 3.22
CA LEU A 24 17.56 22.01 3.39
C LEU A 24 18.53 22.03 4.56
N LYS A 25 18.29 21.16 5.54
CA LYS A 25 19.17 20.92 6.68
C LYS A 25 19.79 19.54 6.60
N ALA A 26 20.99 19.39 7.14
CA ALA A 26 21.64 18.11 7.33
C ALA A 26 22.16 17.98 8.77
N ASP A 27 22.37 16.75 9.22
CA ASP A 27 23.05 16.48 10.49
C ASP A 27 24.31 15.63 10.30
N ASP A 28 25.05 15.39 11.38
CA ASP A 28 26.30 14.60 11.39
C ASP A 28 26.12 13.14 10.92
N TRP A 29 24.87 12.69 10.76
CA TRP A 29 24.50 11.33 10.36
C TRP A 29 24.08 11.30 8.88
N ASN A 30 24.32 12.37 8.15
CA ASN A 30 23.98 12.54 6.75
C ASN A 30 22.48 12.33 6.48
N ARG A 31 21.63 12.66 7.46
CA ARG A 31 20.19 12.75 7.28
C ARG A 31 19.85 14.15 6.78
N TYR A 32 18.81 14.25 5.94
CA TYR A 32 18.34 15.51 5.41
C TYR A 32 16.93 15.83 5.90
N GLU A 33 16.69 17.11 6.19
CA GLU A 33 15.35 17.64 6.46
C GLU A 33 15.10 18.80 5.50
N GLU A 34 14.01 18.72 4.74
CA GLU A 34 13.57 19.77 3.85
C GLU A 34 12.37 20.50 4.42
N THR A 35 12.44 21.83 4.47
CA THR A 35 11.29 22.70 4.75
C THR A 35 11.00 23.55 3.54
N VAL A 36 9.78 23.45 2.99
CA VAL A 36 9.30 24.30 1.90
C VAL A 36 8.13 25.16 2.41
N SER A 37 8.27 26.48 2.31
CA SER A 37 7.33 27.48 2.83
C SER A 37 6.83 28.41 1.73
N LEU A 38 5.51 28.54 1.60
CA LEU A 38 4.86 29.44 0.63
C LEU A 38 4.45 30.76 1.29
N MET A 39 5.23 31.80 1.05
CA MET A 39 5.02 33.17 1.55
C MET A 39 4.28 34.00 0.50
N CYS A 40 3.05 33.61 0.17
CA CYS A 40 2.19 34.35 -0.75
C CYS A 40 0.72 34.21 -0.35
N SER A 41 0.08 35.32 0.02
CA SER A 41 -1.33 35.33 0.43
C SER A 41 -2.28 34.82 -0.65
N GLU A 42 -1.98 35.09 -1.92
CA GLU A 42 -2.80 34.62 -3.03
C GLU A 42 -2.61 33.12 -3.31
N CYS A 43 -1.36 32.66 -3.38
CA CYS A 43 -1.10 31.23 -3.60
C CYS A 43 -1.57 30.37 -2.42
N ASN A 44 -1.55 30.88 -1.18
CA ASN A 44 -2.08 30.16 -0.01
C ASN A 44 -3.60 29.87 -0.09
N LYS A 45 -4.35 30.57 -0.94
CA LYS A 45 -5.76 30.24 -1.22
C LYS A 45 -5.86 29.00 -2.11
N ASN A 46 -5.00 28.91 -3.11
CA ASN A 46 -5.12 27.94 -4.21
C ASN A 46 -4.17 26.75 -4.09
N TYR A 47 -3.22 26.77 -3.15
CA TYR A 47 -2.27 25.70 -2.90
C TYR A 47 -2.39 25.17 -1.48
N VAL A 48 -2.08 23.88 -1.31
CA VAL A 48 -2.01 23.20 -0.04
C VAL A 48 -0.69 22.44 0.08
N LYS A 49 -0.20 22.31 1.31
CA LYS A 49 1.01 21.54 1.61
C LYS A 49 0.70 20.04 1.53
N TYR A 50 1.47 19.32 0.74
CA TYR A 50 1.43 17.86 0.62
C TYR A 50 2.81 17.27 0.96
N THR A 51 2.83 16.18 1.72
CA THR A 51 4.08 15.55 2.19
C THR A 51 4.15 14.11 1.69
N ILE A 52 5.32 13.71 1.20
CA ILE A 52 5.57 12.35 0.74
C ILE A 52 6.81 11.81 1.43
N ASP A 53 6.66 10.64 2.05
CA ASP A 53 7.80 9.90 2.56
C ASP A 53 8.39 9.01 1.46
N TYR A 54 9.71 9.01 1.32
CA TYR A 54 10.43 8.21 0.35
C TYR A 54 11.70 7.61 0.98
N PRO A 55 12.08 6.38 0.59
CA PRO A 55 13.32 5.79 1.05
C PRO A 55 14.52 6.45 0.33
N SER A 56 15.51 6.88 1.10
CA SER A 56 16.77 7.42 0.62
C SER A 56 17.89 6.93 1.54
N SER A 57 18.94 6.34 0.98
CA SER A 57 20.12 5.88 1.72
C SER A 57 19.82 4.98 2.94
N GLY A 58 18.76 4.16 2.86
CA GLY A 58 18.33 3.29 3.97
C GLY A 58 17.51 3.98 5.07
N MET A 59 17.17 5.25 4.89
CA MET A 59 16.33 6.06 5.79
C MET A 59 15.02 6.44 5.10
N LEU A 60 14.01 6.81 5.89
CA LEU A 60 12.80 7.48 5.38
C LEU A 60 13.04 8.99 5.44
N GLU A 61 12.98 9.64 4.28
CA GLU A 61 13.02 11.09 4.13
C GLU A 61 11.64 11.59 3.70
N THR A 62 11.34 12.86 4.01
CA THR A 62 10.06 13.49 3.66
C THR A 62 10.30 14.65 2.70
N ALA A 63 9.62 14.63 1.55
CA ALA A 63 9.56 15.74 0.61
C ALA A 63 8.29 16.57 0.83
N ILE A 64 8.39 17.90 0.69
CA ILE A 64 7.26 18.81 0.80
C ILE A 64 6.95 19.40 -0.56
N HIS A 65 5.69 19.31 -0.97
CA HIS A 65 5.16 19.86 -2.20
C HIS A 65 4.02 20.83 -1.91
N TRP A 66 3.97 21.95 -2.64
CA TRP A 66 2.78 22.79 -2.67
C TRP A 66 1.97 22.42 -3.91
N VAL A 67 0.85 21.75 -3.70
CA VAL A 67 -0.03 21.25 -4.77
C VAL A 67 -1.26 22.13 -4.88
N LYS A 68 -1.86 22.22 -6.08
CA LYS A 68 -3.10 22.99 -6.23
C LYS A 68 -4.21 22.33 -5.42
N ARG A 69 -5.00 23.15 -4.72
CA ARG A 69 -6.09 22.72 -3.86
C ARG A 69 -7.11 21.86 -4.63
N GLU A 70 -7.52 22.31 -5.82
CA GLU A 70 -8.47 21.58 -6.67
C GLU A 70 -7.95 20.18 -7.07
N GLU A 71 -6.67 20.07 -7.42
CA GLU A 71 -6.04 18.79 -7.78
C GLU A 71 -5.89 17.88 -6.56
N TYR A 72 -5.58 18.44 -5.40
CA TYR A 72 -5.52 17.73 -4.12
C TYR A 72 -6.90 17.18 -3.70
N GLU A 73 -7.96 17.97 -3.86
CA GLU A 73 -9.34 17.55 -3.57
C GLU A 73 -9.78 16.39 -4.49
N VAL A 74 -9.43 16.45 -5.78
CA VAL A 74 -9.65 15.35 -6.72
C VAL A 74 -8.88 14.09 -6.30
N PHE A 75 -7.60 14.25 -5.95
CA PHE A 75 -6.75 13.16 -5.46
C PHE A 75 -7.35 12.50 -4.20
N CYS A 76 -7.73 13.28 -3.18
CA CYS A 76 -8.31 12.74 -1.95
C CYS A 76 -9.62 11.99 -2.20
N ARG A 77 -10.48 12.52 -3.09
CA ARG A 77 -11.74 11.87 -3.46
C ARG A 77 -11.48 10.52 -4.12
N LEU A 78 -10.59 10.49 -5.13
CA LEU A 78 -10.26 9.26 -5.85
C LEU A 78 -9.51 8.25 -4.97
N GLU A 79 -8.69 8.71 -4.03
CA GLU A 79 -8.04 7.82 -3.05
C GLU A 79 -9.09 7.11 -2.18
N THR A 80 -10.09 7.85 -1.71
CA THR A 80 -11.18 7.31 -0.89
C THR A 80 -12.00 6.30 -1.69
N GLU A 81 -12.41 6.68 -2.90
CA GLU A 81 -13.17 5.82 -3.80
C GLU A 81 -12.40 4.54 -4.16
N PHE A 82 -11.10 4.65 -4.47
CA PHE A 82 -10.23 3.51 -4.72
C PHE A 82 -10.17 2.57 -3.52
N LYS A 83 -9.95 3.07 -2.30
CA LYS A 83 -9.88 2.26 -1.08
C LYS A 83 -11.20 1.52 -0.82
N GLU A 84 -12.34 2.18 -1.05
CA GLU A 84 -13.66 1.56 -0.92
C GLU A 84 -13.88 0.46 -1.95
N ILE A 85 -13.58 0.73 -3.23
CA ILE A 85 -13.72 -0.24 -4.32
C ILE A 85 -12.78 -1.43 -4.08
N GLU A 86 -11.53 -1.18 -3.68
CA GLU A 86 -10.56 -2.23 -3.38
C GLU A 86 -11.02 -3.10 -2.21
N GLY A 87 -11.55 -2.49 -1.13
CA GLY A 87 -12.12 -3.20 0.00
C GLY A 87 -13.30 -4.10 -0.40
N LYS A 88 -14.25 -3.57 -1.16
CA LYS A 88 -15.40 -4.34 -1.68
C LYS A 88 -14.93 -5.50 -2.57
N THR A 89 -14.01 -5.22 -3.51
CA THR A 89 -13.43 -6.23 -4.41
C THR A 89 -12.73 -7.36 -3.63
N LYS A 90 -11.97 -7.02 -2.59
CA LYS A 90 -11.31 -8.01 -1.71
C LYS A 90 -12.33 -8.91 -1.04
N ASN A 91 -13.45 -8.34 -0.56
CA ASN A 91 -14.52 -9.11 0.08
C ASN A 91 -15.26 -10.01 -0.92
N GLU A 92 -15.64 -9.48 -2.09
CA GLU A 92 -16.29 -10.25 -3.15
C GLU A 92 -15.41 -11.44 -3.59
N ILE A 93 -14.10 -11.24 -3.74
CA ILE A 93 -13.16 -12.34 -4.06
C ILE A 93 -13.09 -13.34 -2.90
N ASN A 94 -13.05 -12.90 -1.64
CA ASN A 94 -13.06 -13.82 -0.50
C ASN A 94 -14.31 -14.71 -0.50
N GLU A 95 -15.49 -14.11 -0.68
CA GLU A 95 -16.76 -14.82 -0.74
C GLU A 95 -16.82 -15.79 -1.92
N TYR A 96 -16.35 -15.35 -3.09
CA TYR A 96 -16.27 -16.18 -4.29
C TYR A 96 -15.34 -17.38 -4.09
N LEU A 97 -14.12 -17.15 -3.58
CA LEU A 97 -13.15 -18.23 -3.29
C LEU A 97 -13.71 -19.22 -2.28
N TYR A 98 -14.38 -18.72 -1.24
CA TYR A 98 -14.98 -19.56 -0.21
C TYR A 98 -16.11 -20.41 -0.79
N SER A 99 -16.98 -19.82 -1.60
CA SER A 99 -18.14 -20.53 -2.17
C SER A 99 -17.71 -21.61 -3.18
N ASN A 100 -16.68 -21.33 -3.98
CA ASN A 100 -16.32 -22.19 -5.11
C ASN A 100 -15.17 -23.18 -4.78
N TYR A 101 -14.24 -22.80 -3.90
CA TYR A 101 -12.99 -23.55 -3.73
C TYR A 101 -12.68 -23.97 -2.31
N TYR A 102 -13.48 -23.56 -1.31
CA TYR A 102 -13.23 -23.94 0.09
C TYR A 102 -13.20 -25.45 0.29
N GLN A 103 -14.15 -26.19 -0.28
CA GLN A 103 -14.21 -27.64 -0.10
C GLN A 103 -13.02 -28.34 -0.77
N SER A 104 -12.67 -27.95 -2.00
CA SER A 104 -11.49 -28.46 -2.70
C SER A 104 -10.20 -28.14 -1.96
N TRP A 105 -10.10 -26.95 -1.37
CA TRP A 105 -8.98 -26.55 -0.52
C TRP A 105 -8.87 -27.42 0.73
N MET A 106 -9.96 -27.58 1.48
CA MET A 106 -9.96 -28.40 2.70
C MET A 106 -9.68 -29.87 2.42
N ALA A 107 -10.11 -30.39 1.26
CA ALA A 107 -9.84 -31.77 0.86
C ALA A 107 -8.35 -32.10 0.77
N LEU A 108 -7.49 -31.11 0.47
CA LEU A 108 -6.03 -31.29 0.45
C LEU A 108 -5.43 -31.64 1.82
N PHE A 109 -6.20 -31.43 2.88
CA PHE A 109 -5.79 -31.68 4.26
C PHE A 109 -6.54 -32.86 4.88
N ASN A 110 -7.40 -33.59 4.17
CA ASN A 110 -8.16 -34.70 4.74
C ASN A 110 -7.27 -35.85 5.22
N ASP A 111 -6.16 -36.09 4.54
CA ASP A 111 -5.14 -37.09 4.87
C ASP A 111 -4.11 -36.60 5.91
N VAL A 112 -4.16 -35.32 6.28
CA VAL A 112 -3.17 -34.69 7.15
C VAL A 112 -3.61 -34.81 8.62
N PRO A 113 -2.80 -35.44 9.49
CA PRO A 113 -3.06 -35.47 10.92
C PRO A 113 -3.29 -34.06 11.47
N ARG A 114 -4.33 -33.87 12.29
CA ARG A 114 -4.69 -32.56 12.88
C ARG A 114 -3.79 -32.17 14.05
N ASN A 115 -2.50 -32.04 13.77
CA ASN A 115 -1.51 -31.48 14.68
C ASN A 115 -0.67 -30.42 13.98
N LYS A 116 -0.09 -29.50 14.77
CA LYS A 116 0.64 -28.33 14.26
C LYS A 116 1.77 -28.74 13.30
N LYS A 117 2.53 -29.78 13.62
CA LYS A 117 3.71 -30.20 12.83
C LYS A 117 3.31 -30.76 11.47
N ALA A 118 2.29 -31.60 11.40
CA ALA A 118 1.80 -32.17 10.15
C ALA A 118 1.21 -31.10 9.23
N VAL A 119 0.40 -30.18 9.78
CA VAL A 119 -0.16 -29.06 9.00
C VAL A 119 0.94 -28.13 8.50
N TRP A 120 1.92 -27.77 9.35
CA TRP A 120 3.07 -26.96 8.94
C TRP A 120 3.84 -27.61 7.79
N ASN A 121 4.18 -28.90 7.90
CA ASN A 121 4.86 -29.64 6.84
C ASN A 121 4.09 -29.62 5.52
N LYS A 122 2.76 -29.80 5.57
CA LYS A 122 1.92 -29.73 4.37
C LYS A 122 1.93 -28.34 3.76
N LEU A 123 1.77 -27.29 4.55
CA LEU A 123 1.81 -25.90 4.08
C LEU A 123 3.17 -25.52 3.48
N CYS A 124 4.28 -26.02 4.04
CA CYS A 124 5.61 -25.89 3.45
C CYS A 124 5.73 -26.62 2.11
N HIS A 125 5.24 -27.87 2.01
CA HIS A 125 5.24 -28.62 0.75
C HIS A 125 4.42 -27.93 -0.35
N LEU A 126 3.33 -27.27 0.03
CA LEU A 126 2.52 -26.45 -0.87
C LEU A 126 3.14 -25.08 -1.20
N ASN A 127 4.33 -24.77 -0.69
CA ASN A 127 5.03 -23.49 -0.87
C ASN A 127 4.21 -22.27 -0.42
N LEU A 128 3.32 -22.45 0.57
CA LEU A 128 2.53 -21.36 1.14
C LEU A 128 3.31 -20.58 2.18
N ILE A 129 4.16 -21.27 2.95
CA ILE A 129 4.94 -20.70 4.03
C ILE A 129 6.42 -21.12 3.91
N TYR A 130 7.32 -20.21 4.30
CA TYR A 130 8.77 -20.43 4.30
C TYR A 130 9.41 -20.21 5.67
N PHE A 131 8.58 -19.97 6.69
CA PHE A 131 9.06 -19.73 8.05
C PHE A 131 9.14 -21.03 8.87
N SER A 132 9.96 -21.00 9.91
CA SER A 132 10.22 -22.15 10.78
C SER A 132 8.97 -22.61 11.53
N TYR A 133 8.98 -23.88 11.96
CA TYR A 133 7.93 -24.46 12.79
C TYR A 133 7.67 -23.67 14.08
N THR A 134 8.71 -23.10 14.69
CA THR A 134 8.59 -22.26 15.88
C THR A 134 7.79 -20.99 15.58
N LYS A 135 8.07 -20.32 14.45
CA LYS A 135 7.30 -19.15 14.02
C LYS A 135 5.84 -19.53 13.70
N PHE A 136 5.63 -20.66 13.03
CA PHE A 136 4.30 -21.20 12.79
C PHE A 136 3.50 -21.44 14.06
N CYS A 137 4.11 -22.06 15.08
CA CYS A 137 3.45 -22.29 16.36
C CYS A 137 3.02 -20.99 17.04
N LYS A 138 3.84 -19.94 16.93
CA LYS A 138 3.55 -18.59 17.44
C LYS A 138 2.42 -17.93 16.65
N ASP A 139 2.46 -17.99 15.32
CA ASP A 139 1.47 -17.35 14.44
C ASP A 139 0.07 -17.98 14.59
N ILE A 140 0.00 -19.29 14.82
CA ILE A 140 -1.27 -19.96 15.19
C ILE A 140 -1.68 -19.58 16.61
N GLY A 141 -0.74 -19.59 17.56
CA GLY A 141 -1.02 -19.36 18.97
C GLY A 141 -2.08 -20.32 19.49
N THR A 142 -3.21 -19.75 19.95
CA THR A 142 -4.40 -20.43 20.48
C THR A 142 -5.50 -20.69 19.44
N LYS A 143 -5.33 -20.23 18.20
CA LYS A 143 -6.33 -20.43 17.13
C LYS A 143 -6.44 -21.91 16.77
N SER A 144 -7.62 -22.31 16.30
CA SER A 144 -7.81 -23.64 15.72
C SER A 144 -6.93 -23.82 14.49
N LEU A 145 -6.42 -25.04 14.30
CA LEU A 145 -5.68 -25.39 13.08
C LEU A 145 -6.55 -25.26 11.84
N ASP A 146 -7.83 -25.62 11.94
CA ASP A 146 -8.76 -25.54 10.81
C ASP A 146 -9.05 -24.09 10.43
N ASP A 147 -9.18 -23.19 11.41
CA ASP A 147 -9.31 -21.75 11.15
C ASP A 147 -8.08 -21.18 10.46
N HIS A 148 -6.88 -21.64 10.87
CA HIS A 148 -5.64 -21.24 10.22
C HIS A 148 -5.57 -21.74 8.78
N ILE A 149 -5.92 -23.01 8.51
CA ILE A 149 -5.97 -23.58 7.16
C ILE A 149 -7.01 -22.83 6.31
N LYS A 150 -8.18 -22.55 6.87
CA LYS A 150 -9.26 -21.78 6.22
C LYS A 150 -8.82 -20.38 5.83
N SER A 151 -7.96 -19.73 6.61
CA SER A 151 -7.49 -18.36 6.33
C SER A 151 -6.73 -18.21 5.00
N TYR A 152 -6.22 -19.31 4.43
CA TYR A 152 -5.59 -19.31 3.10
C TYR A 152 -6.61 -19.24 1.96
N VAL A 153 -7.90 -19.45 2.21
CA VAL A 153 -8.98 -19.16 1.25
C VAL A 153 -9.33 -17.67 1.31
N SER A 154 -8.40 -16.85 0.84
CA SER A 154 -8.51 -15.40 0.90
C SER A 154 -7.84 -14.71 -0.28
N TYR A 155 -8.23 -13.46 -0.54
CA TYR A 155 -7.71 -12.58 -1.58
C TYR A 155 -6.18 -12.51 -1.56
N THR A 156 -5.58 -12.43 -0.36
CA THR A 156 -4.13 -12.38 -0.16
C THR A 156 -3.41 -13.60 -0.74
N HIS A 157 -4.06 -14.77 -0.72
CA HIS A 157 -3.47 -16.03 -1.14
C HIS A 157 -4.06 -16.57 -2.44
N LYS A 158 -5.01 -15.85 -3.07
CA LYS A 158 -5.80 -16.33 -4.22
C LYS A 158 -4.94 -16.94 -5.33
N ASP A 159 -3.84 -16.28 -5.72
CA ASP A 159 -3.02 -16.71 -6.84
C ASP A 159 -2.28 -18.01 -6.52
N LYS A 160 -1.81 -18.16 -5.27
CA LYS A 160 -1.19 -19.40 -4.79
C LYS A 160 -2.24 -20.52 -4.66
N LEU A 161 -3.41 -20.21 -4.12
CA LEU A 161 -4.51 -21.17 -3.96
C LEU A 161 -4.95 -21.74 -5.31
N LEU A 162 -5.23 -20.88 -6.29
CA LEU A 162 -5.63 -21.32 -7.64
C LEU A 162 -4.54 -22.17 -8.29
N LYS A 163 -3.27 -21.77 -8.14
CA LYS A 163 -2.12 -22.54 -8.64
C LYS A 163 -2.03 -23.92 -8.00
N ILE A 164 -2.21 -24.03 -6.68
CA ILE A 164 -2.19 -25.30 -5.95
C ILE A 164 -3.33 -26.21 -6.40
N LEU A 165 -4.52 -25.64 -6.61
CA LEU A 165 -5.69 -26.37 -7.08
C LEU A 165 -5.66 -26.68 -8.58
N GLY A 166 -4.69 -26.13 -9.33
CA GLY A 166 -4.60 -26.30 -10.78
C GLY A 166 -5.72 -25.60 -11.56
N ILE A 167 -6.32 -24.55 -10.99
CA ILE A 167 -7.49 -23.86 -11.54
C ILE A 167 -7.06 -22.59 -12.26
N ARG A 168 -7.62 -22.36 -13.45
CA ARG A 168 -7.63 -21.07 -14.11
C ARG A 168 -9.06 -20.54 -14.08
N ASP A 169 -9.27 -19.45 -13.37
CA ASP A 169 -10.60 -18.86 -13.21
C ASP A 169 -10.58 -17.38 -13.61
N GLU A 170 -11.22 -17.11 -14.74
CA GLU A 170 -11.31 -15.78 -15.32
C GLU A 170 -12.26 -14.87 -14.54
N ASN A 171 -13.20 -15.43 -13.75
CA ASN A 171 -14.16 -14.65 -12.98
C ASN A 171 -13.47 -13.77 -11.94
N ILE A 172 -12.39 -14.27 -11.32
CA ILE A 172 -11.58 -13.46 -10.39
C ILE A 172 -10.97 -12.25 -11.10
N GLY A 173 -10.55 -12.41 -12.36
CA GLY A 173 -10.08 -11.30 -13.19
C GLY A 173 -11.17 -10.27 -13.49
N ILE A 174 -12.38 -10.74 -13.77
CA ILE A 174 -13.56 -9.89 -14.00
C ILE A 174 -13.91 -9.09 -12.74
N ILE A 175 -13.92 -9.72 -11.57
CA ILE A 175 -14.17 -9.05 -10.28
C ILE A 175 -13.08 -8.00 -10.02
N HIS A 176 -11.81 -8.32 -10.33
CA HIS A 176 -10.68 -7.41 -10.12
C HIS A 176 -10.65 -6.20 -11.06
N ALA A 177 -11.27 -6.29 -12.24
CA ALA A 177 -11.19 -5.27 -13.28
C ALA A 177 -11.66 -3.88 -12.81
N LYS A 178 -12.70 -3.82 -11.97
CA LYS A 178 -13.20 -2.56 -11.39
C LYS A 178 -12.15 -1.90 -10.49
N SER A 179 -11.56 -2.66 -9.56
CA SER A 179 -10.49 -2.15 -8.68
C SER A 179 -9.25 -1.73 -9.46
N LYS A 180 -8.89 -2.46 -10.52
CA LYS A 180 -7.78 -2.08 -11.40
C LYS A 180 -8.00 -0.73 -12.08
N THR A 181 -9.22 -0.48 -12.56
CA THR A 181 -9.58 0.79 -13.21
C THR A 181 -9.52 1.95 -12.21
N ALA A 182 -10.10 1.78 -11.02
CA ALA A 182 -10.06 2.78 -9.95
C ALA A 182 -8.61 3.09 -9.52
N ARG A 183 -7.75 2.07 -9.45
CA ARG A 183 -6.32 2.26 -9.14
C ARG A 183 -5.62 3.13 -10.19
N ILE A 184 -5.88 2.90 -11.47
CA ILE A 184 -5.28 3.68 -12.57
C ILE A 184 -5.68 5.15 -12.44
N GLN A 185 -6.97 5.44 -12.24
CA GLN A 185 -7.47 6.81 -12.08
C GLN A 185 -6.88 7.52 -10.87
N TYR A 186 -6.78 6.82 -9.73
CA TYR A 186 -6.14 7.32 -8.53
C TYR A 186 -4.65 7.67 -8.75
N GLU A 187 -3.88 6.78 -9.39
CA GLU A 187 -2.46 7.02 -9.68
C GLU A 187 -2.26 8.15 -10.71
N GLU A 188 -3.14 8.27 -11.70
CA GLU A 188 -3.13 9.37 -12.67
C GLU A 188 -3.41 10.73 -12.01
N ALA A 189 -4.36 10.78 -11.07
CA ALA A 189 -4.64 11.99 -10.29
C ALA A 189 -3.46 12.38 -9.40
N LYS A 190 -2.85 11.40 -8.73
CA LYS A 190 -1.62 11.61 -7.96
C LYS A 190 -0.50 12.15 -8.86
N HIS A 191 -0.25 11.51 -10.00
CA HIS A 191 0.78 11.95 -10.93
C HIS A 191 0.52 13.38 -11.43
N THR A 192 -0.72 13.72 -11.76
CA THR A 192 -1.10 15.06 -12.24
C THR A 192 -0.84 16.11 -11.18
N MET A 193 -1.32 15.87 -9.95
CA MET A 193 -1.11 16.73 -8.79
C MET A 193 0.39 16.97 -8.52
N MET A 194 1.19 15.91 -8.61
CA MET A 194 2.64 15.99 -8.36
C MET A 194 3.38 16.74 -9.47
N ARG A 195 3.04 16.48 -10.74
CA ARG A 195 3.65 17.17 -11.90
C ARG A 195 3.44 18.68 -11.85
N ASN A 196 2.29 19.12 -11.35
CA ASN A 196 1.91 20.53 -11.28
C ASN A 196 2.28 21.21 -9.96
N SER A 197 2.98 20.50 -9.06
CA SER A 197 3.37 21.02 -7.75
C SER A 197 4.50 22.04 -7.83
N LEU A 198 4.55 22.94 -6.84
CA LEU A 198 5.69 23.82 -6.61
C LEU A 198 6.66 23.15 -5.62
N GLN A 199 7.93 23.10 -5.99
CA GLN A 199 9.07 22.62 -5.20
C GLN A 199 10.08 23.74 -4.99
#